data_AF-A0A1H6WCK4-F1
#
_entry.id   AF-A0A1H6WCK4-F1
#
_cell.length_a   1.000
_cell.length_b   1.000
_cell.length_c   1.000
_cell.angle_alpha   90.00
_cell.angle_beta   90.00
_cell.angle_gamma   90.00
#
_symmetry.space_group_name_H-M   'P 1'
#
loop_
_entity.id
_entity.type
_entity.pdbx_description
1 polymer ?
#
loop_
_entity_poly.entity_id
_entity_poly.type
_entity_poly.pdbx_seq_one_letter_code
_entity_poly.pdbx_strand_id
1 'polypeptide(L)'
;MSSHDAHRYVGQLKVWAALLALLLLTFSSSYLKLGPWNSVINFGIATAKALLVALYFMHLRRASAMLRIAAIAALLTLGLLFGLSYTDYSTRAINVAPWQAPAVPQDAGAAAS
;
A
#
# COMPACT_ATOMS: atom_id res chain seq x y z
N MET A 1 28.75 28.20 10.22
CA MET A 1 27.44 27.54 10.06
C MET A 1 26.59 27.93 11.26
N SER A 2 25.48 28.64 11.07
CA SER A 2 24.75 29.28 12.18
C SER A 2 23.85 28.27 12.92
N SER A 3 23.67 28.44 14.23
CA SER A 3 22.82 27.57 15.07
C SER A 3 21.34 27.51 14.65
N HIS A 4 20.86 28.49 13.86
CA HIS A 4 19.50 28.51 13.31
C HIS A 4 19.27 27.45 12.23
N ASP A 5 20.34 27.07 11.53
CA ASP A 5 20.29 26.08 10.47
C ASP A 5 20.21 24.66 11.05
N ALA A 6 20.97 24.43 12.14
CA ALA A 6 21.04 23.15 12.82
C ALA A 6 19.64 22.63 13.21
N HIS A 7 18.79 23.46 13.81
CA HIS A 7 17.42 23.07 14.22
C HIS A 7 16.52 22.62 13.06
N ARG A 8 16.68 23.18 11.86
CA ARG A 8 15.89 22.80 10.67
C ARG A 8 16.37 21.44 10.12
N TYR A 9 17.67 21.19 10.17
CA TYR A 9 18.27 19.92 9.73
C TYR A 9 17.99 18.76 10.68
N VAL A 10 18.02 18.96 12.01
CA VAL A 10 17.72 17.86 12.96
C VAL A 10 16.28 17.36 12.77
N GLY A 11 15.36 18.24 12.40
CA GLY A 11 13.99 17.86 12.06
C GLY A 11 13.92 16.95 10.83
N GLN A 12 14.66 17.27 9.78
CA GLN A 12 14.72 16.47 8.54
C GLN A 12 15.42 15.12 8.77
N LEU A 13 16.48 15.11 9.59
CA LEU A 13 17.25 13.90 9.90
C LEU A 13 16.43 12.86 10.67
N LYS A 14 15.54 13.31 11.58
CA LYS A 14 14.61 12.41 12.30
C LYS A 14 13.61 11.74 11.36
N VAL A 15 13.09 12.47 10.37
CA VAL A 15 12.17 11.92 9.36
C VAL A 15 12.92 10.92 8.47
N TRP A 16 14.14 11.25 8.05
CA TRP A 16 14.99 10.35 7.29
C TRP A 16 15.25 9.03 8.05
N ALA A 17 15.60 9.11 9.34
CA ALA A 17 15.77 7.94 10.18
C ALA A 17 14.48 7.13 10.35
N ALA A 18 13.33 7.78 10.54
CA ALA A 18 12.04 7.12 10.62
C ALA A 18 11.68 6.38 9.31
N LEU A 19 11.98 6.98 8.15
CA LEU A 19 11.77 6.36 6.84
C LEU A 19 12.70 5.16 6.62
N LEU A 20 13.96 5.23 7.05
CA LEU A 20 14.88 4.09 7.01
C LEU A 20 14.42 2.96 7.93
N ALA A 21 13.93 3.27 9.13
CA ALA A 21 13.37 2.27 10.04
C ALA A 21 12.13 1.59 9.43
N LEU A 22 11.22 2.35 8.84
CA LEU A 22 10.05 1.81 8.12
C LEU A 22 10.47 0.97 6.90
N LEU A 23 11.50 1.39 6.16
CA LEU A 23 12.05 0.63 5.04
C LEU A 23 12.60 -0.72 5.51
N LEU A 24 13.42 -0.72 6.56
CA LEU A 24 13.95 -1.94 7.17
C LEU A 24 12.82 -2.85 7.69
N LEU A 25 11.76 -2.26 8.23
CA LEU A 25 10.60 -3.02 8.71
C LEU A 25 9.83 -3.68 7.56
N THR A 26 9.56 -2.96 6.45
CA THR A 26 8.94 -3.56 5.25
C THR A 26 9.82 -4.63 4.64
N PHE A 27 11.13 -4.37 4.54
CA PHE A 27 12.10 -5.33 4.01
C PHE A 27 12.09 -6.61 4.84
N SER A 28 12.18 -6.48 6.17
CA SER A 28 12.14 -7.62 7.09
C SER A 28 10.81 -8.37 7.04
N SER A 29 9.68 -7.65 6.91
CA SER A 29 8.34 -8.25 6.77
C SER A 29 8.20 -9.08 5.50
N SER A 30 8.93 -8.75 4.43
CA SER A 30 8.93 -9.52 3.18
C SER A 30 9.60 -10.89 3.31
N TYR A 31 10.48 -11.10 4.30
CA TYR A 31 11.15 -12.39 4.55
C TYR A 31 10.41 -13.26 5.56
N LEU A 32 9.54 -12.68 6.38
CA LEU A 32 8.69 -13.40 7.33
C LEU A 32 7.44 -13.90 6.60
N LYS A 33 7.36 -15.21 6.31
CA LYS A 33 6.15 -15.86 5.78
C LYS A 33 5.05 -15.91 6.86
N LEU A 34 4.36 -14.80 7.10
CA LEU A 34 3.32 -14.66 8.13
C LEU A 34 1.91 -15.14 7.67
N GLY A 35 1.83 -15.96 6.63
CA GLY A 35 0.54 -16.46 6.11
C GLY A 35 -0.40 -15.33 5.65
N PRO A 36 -1.74 -15.51 5.71
CA PRO A 36 -2.73 -14.54 5.21
C PRO A 36 -2.67 -13.16 5.86
N TRP A 37 -2.20 -13.08 7.11
CA TRP A 37 -2.11 -11.84 7.88
C TRP A 37 -0.96 -10.92 7.44
N ASN A 38 0.00 -11.44 6.65
CA ASN A 38 1.12 -10.65 6.17
C ASN A 38 0.68 -9.49 5.26
N SER A 39 -0.37 -9.69 4.46
CA SER A 39 -0.90 -8.66 3.56
C SER A 39 -1.46 -7.47 4.33
N VAL A 40 -2.18 -7.71 5.43
CA VAL A 40 -2.73 -6.65 6.29
C VAL A 40 -1.60 -5.86 6.95
N ILE A 41 -0.59 -6.57 7.48
CA ILE A 41 0.58 -5.96 8.12
C ILE A 41 1.38 -5.13 7.12
N ASN A 42 1.65 -5.66 5.91
CA ASN A 42 2.35 -4.92 4.87
C ASN A 42 1.58 -3.67 4.42
N PHE A 43 0.26 -3.74 4.28
CA PHE A 43 -0.56 -2.57 3.99
C PHE A 43 -0.52 -1.53 5.12
N GLY A 44 -0.52 -1.96 6.38
CA GLY A 44 -0.35 -1.09 7.54
C GLY A 44 0.99 -0.34 7.52
N ILE A 45 2.08 -1.05 7.26
CA ILE A 45 3.42 -0.47 7.16
C ILE A 45 3.51 0.49 5.95
N ALA A 46 2.96 0.10 4.80
CA ALA A 46 2.91 0.94 3.60
C ALA A 46 2.14 2.24 3.85
N THR A 47 1.00 2.16 4.54
CA THR A 47 0.19 3.33 4.91
C THR A 47 0.93 4.26 5.86
N ALA A 48 1.59 3.73 6.89
CA ALA A 48 2.40 4.52 7.82
C ALA A 48 3.54 5.25 7.10
N LYS A 49 4.22 4.58 6.17
CA LYS A 49 5.27 5.18 5.34
C LYS A 49 4.71 6.31 4.45
N ALA A 50 3.58 6.07 3.79
CA ALA A 50 2.92 7.07 2.94
C ALA A 50 2.51 8.31 3.76
N LEU A 51 1.97 8.14 4.96
CA LEU A 51 1.60 9.25 5.85
C LEU A 51 2.81 10.09 6.27
N LEU A 52 3.92 9.44 6.62
CA LEU A 52 5.17 10.13 6.95
C LEU A 52 5.71 10.94 5.76
N VAL A 53 5.70 10.36 4.56
CA VAL A 53 6.10 11.07 3.33
C VAL A 53 5.17 12.25 3.06
N ALA A 54 3.86 12.07 3.13
CA ALA A 54 2.88 13.13 2.88
C ALA A 54 3.00 14.29 3.88
N LEU A 55 3.16 14.00 5.18
CA LEU A 55 3.23 15.03 6.21
C LEU A 55 4.55 15.81 6.19
N TYR A 56 5.66 15.13 5.93
CA TYR A 56 7.00 15.73 6.07
C TYR A 56 7.67 16.09 4.75
N PHE A 57 7.63 15.22 3.72
CA PHE A 57 8.28 15.46 2.42
C PHE A 57 7.42 16.27 1.46
N MET A 58 6.10 16.04 1.43
CA MET A 58 5.18 16.86 0.63
C MET A 58 4.83 18.20 1.31
N HIS A 59 5.45 18.51 2.46
CA HIS A 59 5.17 19.70 3.25
C HIS A 59 3.68 19.93 3.54
N LEU A 60 2.84 18.90 3.51
CA LEU A 60 1.38 19.04 3.65
C LEU A 60 0.97 19.64 5.01
N ARG A 61 1.83 19.50 6.02
CA ARG A 61 1.67 20.15 7.32
C ARG A 61 1.82 21.67 7.27
N ARG A 62 2.60 22.20 6.33
CA ARG A 62 2.89 23.64 6.16
C ARG A 62 2.28 24.20 4.86
N ALA A 63 1.66 23.34 4.06
CA ALA A 63 0.93 23.70 2.86
C ALA A 63 -0.36 24.46 3.17
N SER A 64 -0.86 25.19 2.17
CA SER A 64 -2.11 25.95 2.26
C SER A 64 -3.29 25.03 2.60
N ALA A 65 -4.32 25.60 3.24
CA ALA A 65 -5.54 24.86 3.60
C ALA A 65 -6.18 24.17 2.38
N MET A 66 -6.07 24.77 1.20
CA MET A 66 -6.59 24.23 -0.06
C MET A 66 -5.91 22.92 -0.47
N LEU A 67 -4.58 22.81 -0.31
CA LEU A 67 -3.85 21.57 -0.59
C LEU A 67 -4.20 20.45 0.41
N ARG A 68 -4.42 20.82 1.68
CA ARG A 68 -4.86 19.87 2.71
C ARG A 68 -6.23 19.30 2.41
N ILE A 69 -7.19 20.15 2.01
CA ILE A 69 -8.53 19.71 1.63
C ILE A 69 -8.47 18.79 0.40
N ALA A 70 -7.68 19.16 -0.62
CA ALA A 70 -7.49 18.33 -1.80
C ALA A 70 -6.89 16.95 -1.47
N ALA A 71 -5.89 16.91 -0.58
CA ALA A 71 -5.30 15.66 -0.12
C ALA A 71 -6.29 14.78 0.66
N ILE A 72 -7.10 15.38 1.54
CA ILE A 72 -8.16 14.66 2.27
C ILE A 72 -9.20 14.13 1.28
N ALA A 73 -9.64 14.94 0.31
CA ALA A 73 -10.59 14.52 -0.71
C ALA A 73 -10.03 13.34 -1.52
N ALA A 74 -8.77 13.41 -1.96
CA ALA A 74 -8.12 12.32 -2.68
C ALA A 74 -8.02 11.04 -1.84
N LEU A 75 -7.66 11.14 -0.55
CA LEU A 75 -7.60 10.00 0.35
C LEU A 75 -8.98 9.39 0.63
N LEU A 76 -10.01 10.22 0.79
CA LEU A 76 -11.39 9.76 0.97
C LEU A 76 -11.90 9.04 -0.29
N THR A 77 -11.68 9.63 -1.47
CA THR A 77 -12.04 8.99 -2.74
C THR A 77 -11.29 7.68 -2.93
N LEU A 78 -9.98 7.64 -2.65
CA LEU A 78 -9.18 6.41 -2.75
C LEU A 78 -9.69 5.33 -1.79
N GLY A 79 -9.97 5.69 -0.53
CA GLY A 79 -10.53 4.76 0.45
C GLY A 79 -11.89 4.21 0.03
N LEU A 80 -12.74 5.05 -0.55
CA LEU A 80 -14.03 4.64 -1.09
C LEU A 80 -13.87 3.67 -2.27
N LEU A 81 -12.96 3.96 -3.20
CA LEU A 81 -12.65 3.05 -4.32
C LEU A 81 -12.15 1.70 -3.84
N PHE A 82 -11.22 1.65 -2.88
CA PHE A 82 -10.74 0.38 -2.32
C PHE A 82 -11.85 -0.39 -1.59
N GLY A 83 -12.69 0.27 -0.80
CA GLY A 83 -13.81 -0.37 -0.13
C GLY A 83 -14.82 -0.95 -1.12
N LEU A 84 -15.12 -0.21 -2.19
CA LEU A 84 -16.03 -0.66 -3.23
C LEU A 84 -15.45 -1.84 -4.03
N SER A 85 -14.18 -1.77 -4.43
CA SER A 85 -13.49 -2.89 -5.10
C SER A 85 -13.45 -4.14 -4.22
N TYR A 86 -13.12 -4.00 -2.93
CA TYR A 86 -13.14 -5.13 -2.00
C TYR A 86 -14.52 -5.77 -1.91
N THR A 87 -15.56 -4.93 -1.79
CA THR A 87 -16.96 -5.38 -1.71
C THR A 87 -17.37 -6.11 -3.00
N ASP A 88 -17.00 -5.56 -4.16
CA ASP A 88 -17.23 -6.16 -5.47
C ASP A 88 -16.58 -7.56 -5.55
N TYR A 89 -15.28 -7.66 -5.26
CA TYR A 89 -14.58 -8.94 -5.25
C TYR A 89 -15.17 -9.95 -4.26
N SER A 90 -15.60 -9.50 -3.07
CA SER A 90 -16.19 -10.40 -2.07
C SER A 90 -17.59 -10.90 -2.43
N THR A 91 -18.36 -10.10 -3.17
CA THR A 91 -19.74 -10.41 -3.56
C THR A 91 -19.80 -11.13 -4.91
N ARG A 92 -18.70 -11.14 -5.67
CA ARG A 92 -18.64 -11.76 -6.98
C ARG A 92 -18.79 -13.27 -6.87
N ALA A 93 -19.98 -13.76 -7.20
CA ALA A 93 -20.20 -15.18 -7.45
C ALA A 93 -19.41 -15.60 -8.69
N ILE A 94 -18.58 -16.64 -8.57
CA ILE A 94 -17.89 -17.25 -9.70
C ILE A 94 -18.94 -18.01 -10.52
N ASN A 95 -19.55 -17.31 -11.46
CA ASN A 95 -20.41 -17.92 -12.46
C ASN A 95 -19.51 -18.47 -13.55
N VAL A 96 -19.26 -19.78 -13.52
CA VAL A 96 -18.67 -20.47 -14.67
C VAL A 96 -19.63 -20.28 -15.84
N ALA A 97 -19.11 -19.74 -16.94
CA ALA A 97 -19.95 -19.46 -18.08
C ALA A 97 -20.44 -20.79 -18.68
N PRO A 98 -21.72 -20.93 -19.09
CA PRO A 98 -22.25 -22.19 -19.63
C PRO A 98 -21.51 -22.75 -20.85
N TRP A 99 -20.71 -21.92 -21.51
CA TRP A 99 -19.89 -22.26 -22.68
C TRP A 99 -18.42 -22.54 -22.35
N GLN A 100 -18.01 -22.52 -21.07
CA GLN A 100 -16.73 -23.10 -20.67
C GLN A 100 -16.83 -24.61 -20.85
N ALA A 101 -16.25 -25.12 -21.93
CA ALA A 101 -16.15 -26.54 -22.22
C ALA A 101 -15.51 -27.29 -21.03
N PRO A 102 -15.93 -28.54 -20.72
CA PRO A 102 -15.35 -29.32 -19.63
C PRO A 102 -13.83 -29.31 -19.72
N ALA A 103 -13.14 -29.14 -18.57
CA ALA A 103 -11.70 -29.27 -18.51
C ALA A 103 -11.30 -30.60 -19.16
N VAL A 104 -10.71 -30.54 -20.36
CA VAL A 104 -10.16 -31.73 -21.00
C VAL A 104 -9.05 -32.21 -20.06
N PRO A 105 -9.11 -33.46 -19.56
CA PRO A 105 -8.06 -34.00 -18.72
C PRO A 105 -6.71 -33.85 -19.44
N GLN A 106 -5.74 -33.19 -18.79
CA GLN A 106 -4.42 -32.85 -19.33
C GLN A 106 -3.57 -34.09 -19.67
N ASP A 107 -4.05 -35.26 -19.28
CA ASP A 107 -3.53 -36.61 -19.42
C ASP A 107 -3.93 -37.30 -20.74
N ALA A 108 -4.89 -36.76 -21.51
CA ALA A 108 -5.27 -37.32 -22.80
C ALA A 108 -4.24 -37.06 -23.92
N GLY A 109 -3.40 -36.02 -23.78
CA GLY A 109 -2.35 -35.68 -24.76
C GLY A 109 -1.04 -36.47 -24.60
N ALA A 110 -0.83 -37.10 -23.44
CA ALA A 110 0.39 -37.86 -23.15
C ALA A 110 0.29 -39.36 -23.53
N ALA A 111 -0.91 -39.87 -23.80
CA ALA A 111 -1.14 -41.27 -24.20
C ALA A 111 -1.14 -41.49 -25.72
N ALA A 112 -0.91 -40.42 -26.51
CA ALA A 112 -0.96 -40.44 -27.98
C ALA A 112 0.43 -40.24 -28.64
N SER A 113 1.52 -40.36 -27.87
CA SER A 113 2.92 -40.35 -28.34
C SER A 113 3.63 -41.60 -27.87
#